data_AF-A0A820NTA5-F1
#
_entry.id   AF-A0A820NTA5-F1
#
_cell.length_a   1.000
_cell.length_b   1.000
_cell.length_c   1.000
_cell.angle_alpha   90.00
_cell.angle_beta   90.00
_cell.angle_gamma   90.00
#
_symmetry.space_group_name_H-M   'P 1'
#
loop_
_entity.id
_entity.type
_entity.pdbx_description
1 polymer ?
#
loop_
_entity_poly.entity_id
_entity_poly.type
_entity_poly.pdbx_seq_one_letter_code
_entity_poly.pdbx_strand_id
1 'polypeptide(L)'
;TVRYGFQNEVNQKYGRRKASLLDLFKDIFSWLPLYSFVDAGKSRFIIMHGGISDRINLKKLNSITRNRYISIEVPPPSRQGGKKLTEEEDNEYRQVQDLFWSDPDPHGRLGCRKNDARKMACFFGSDITEQFLKRYNL
;
A
#
# COMPACT_ATOMS: atom_id res chain seq x y z
N THR A 1 13.30 17.19 6.04
CA THR A 1 13.26 16.26 7.17
C THR A 1 13.40 14.85 6.64
N VAL A 2 14.47 14.13 7.00
CA VAL A 2 14.58 12.71 6.63
C VAL A 2 13.82 11.90 7.69
N ARG A 3 12.67 11.34 7.31
CA ARG A 3 11.72 10.72 8.24
C ARG A 3 12.22 9.37 8.78
N TYR A 4 13.10 8.69 8.04
CA TYR A 4 13.63 7.35 8.33
C TYR A 4 15.09 7.17 7.86
N GLY A 5 15.78 6.12 8.34
CA GLY A 5 17.24 5.93 8.17
C GLY A 5 17.75 5.70 6.74
N PHE A 6 16.94 5.15 5.83
CA PHE A 6 17.43 4.70 4.50
C PHE A 6 18.06 5.83 3.67
N GLN A 7 17.42 6.99 3.58
CA GLN A 7 17.98 8.11 2.82
C GLN A 7 19.28 8.63 3.45
N ASN A 8 19.36 8.64 4.79
CA ASN A 8 20.59 9.02 5.50
C ASN A 8 21.71 8.03 5.21
N GLU A 9 21.40 6.72 5.22
CA GLU A 9 22.36 5.67 4.89
C GLU A 9 22.90 5.82 3.45
N VAL A 10 22.02 6.05 2.47
CA VAL A 10 22.45 6.27 1.09
C VAL A 10 23.32 7.53 0.98
N ASN A 11 22.95 8.60 1.68
CA ASN A 11 23.71 9.84 1.70
C ASN A 11 25.12 9.67 2.29
N GLN A 12 25.25 8.86 3.34
CA GLN A 12 26.53 8.60 4.02
C GLN A 12 27.43 7.68 3.19
N LYS A 13 26.87 6.66 2.52
CA LYS A 13 27.66 5.60 1.86
C LYS A 13 28.08 5.92 0.42
N TYR A 14 27.33 6.72 -0.33
CA TYR A 14 27.49 6.79 -1.79
C TYR A 14 27.91 8.15 -2.37
N GLY A 15 28.32 9.10 -1.52
CA GLY A 15 28.98 10.35 -1.93
C GLY A 15 28.21 11.11 -3.03
N ARG A 16 28.88 11.39 -4.16
CA ARG A 16 28.28 12.13 -5.30
C ARG A 16 27.13 11.39 -5.99
N ARG A 17 27.05 10.06 -5.88
CA ARG A 17 26.00 9.25 -6.55
C ARG A 17 24.69 9.16 -5.76
N LYS A 18 24.66 9.64 -4.52
CA LYS A 18 23.50 9.49 -3.60
C LYS A 18 22.16 9.92 -4.20
N ALA A 19 22.13 11.03 -4.93
CA ALA A 19 20.90 11.54 -5.55
C ALA A 19 20.37 10.59 -6.62
N SER A 20 21.21 10.23 -7.60
CA SER A 20 20.86 9.29 -8.65
C SER A 20 20.47 7.91 -8.11
N LEU A 21 21.14 7.42 -7.07
CA LEU A 21 20.78 6.16 -6.42
C LEU A 21 19.42 6.23 -5.72
N LEU A 22 19.12 7.33 -5.01
CA LEU A 22 17.80 7.51 -4.39
C LEU A 22 16.68 7.53 -5.42
N ASP A 23 16.91 8.14 -6.58
CA ASP A 23 15.93 8.15 -7.66
C ASP A 23 15.77 6.76 -8.30
N LEU A 24 16.86 6.00 -8.48
CA LEU A 24 16.81 4.60 -8.92
C LEU A 24 16.08 3.70 -7.90
N PHE A 25 16.34 3.86 -6.60
CA PHE A 25 15.63 3.10 -5.57
C PHE A 25 14.14 3.41 -5.57
N LYS A 26 13.76 4.69 -5.67
CA LYS A 26 12.35 5.10 -5.78
C LYS A 26 11.68 4.49 -7.02
N ASP A 27 12.37 4.49 -8.16
CA ASP A 27 11.88 3.84 -9.38
C ASP A 27 11.70 2.35 -9.15
N ILE A 28 12.73 1.62 -8.74
CA ILE A 28 12.67 0.16 -8.48
C ILE A 28 11.58 -0.19 -7.47
N PHE A 29 11.47 0.53 -6.36
CA PHE A 29 10.42 0.29 -5.36
C PHE A 29 9.02 0.55 -5.91
N SER A 30 8.88 1.41 -6.91
CA SER A 30 7.61 1.63 -7.60
C SER A 30 7.17 0.43 -8.45
N TRP A 31 8.06 -0.51 -8.76
CA TRP A 31 7.76 -1.74 -9.52
C TRP A 31 7.45 -2.95 -8.64
N LEU A 32 7.66 -2.86 -7.33
CA LEU A 32 7.38 -3.98 -6.43
C LEU A 32 5.88 -4.32 -6.42
N PRO A 33 5.52 -5.62 -6.48
CA PRO A 33 4.13 -6.05 -6.53
C PRO A 33 3.34 -5.61 -5.30
N LEU A 34 2.03 -5.40 -5.48
CA LEU A 34 1.13 -4.98 -4.42
C LEU A 34 0.77 -6.12 -3.46
N TYR A 35 0.62 -7.33 -4.00
CA TYR A 35 0.32 -8.54 -3.26
C TYR A 35 0.78 -9.76 -4.08
N SER A 36 0.81 -10.93 -3.45
CA SER A 36 1.02 -12.21 -4.13
C SER A 36 -0.14 -13.15 -3.82
N PHE A 37 -0.60 -13.88 -4.84
CA PHE A 37 -1.58 -14.94 -4.69
C PHE A 37 -0.88 -16.29 -4.82
N VAL A 38 -1.11 -17.19 -3.87
CA VAL A 38 -0.50 -18.52 -3.82
C VAL A 38 -1.61 -19.56 -3.77
N ASP A 39 -1.66 -20.42 -4.79
CA ASP A 39 -2.54 -21.58 -4.81
C ASP A 39 -1.74 -22.84 -4.48
N ALA A 40 -2.03 -23.45 -3.33
CA ALA A 40 -1.40 -24.69 -2.86
C ALA A 40 -2.35 -25.90 -3.01
N GLY A 41 -3.33 -25.83 -3.92
CA GLY A 41 -4.31 -26.87 -4.20
C GLY A 41 -5.45 -26.89 -3.18
N LYS A 42 -5.18 -27.36 -1.95
CA LYS A 42 -6.21 -27.43 -0.89
C LYS A 42 -6.43 -26.10 -0.16
N SER A 43 -5.53 -25.15 -0.33
CA SER A 43 -5.56 -23.85 0.35
C SER A 43 -5.06 -22.77 -0.59
N ARG A 44 -5.66 -21.59 -0.49
CA ARG A 44 -5.26 -20.40 -1.26
C ARG A 44 -4.91 -19.28 -0.31
N PHE A 45 -3.86 -18.55 -0.64
CA PHE A 45 -3.34 -17.48 0.21
C PHE A 45 -3.20 -16.21 -0.60
N ILE A 46 -3.51 -15.10 0.05
CA ILE A 46 -3.10 -13.77 -0.40
C ILE A 46 -2.12 -13.22 0.61
N ILE A 47 -0.96 -12.83 0.12
CA ILE A 47 0.13 -12.26 0.90
C ILE A 47 0.27 -10.80 0.52
N MET A 48 0.20 -9.92 1.52
CA MET A 48 0.35 -8.47 1.40
C MET A 48 1.16 -7.93 2.58
N HIS A 49 1.62 -6.69 2.51
CA HIS A 49 2.55 -6.15 3.51
C HIS A 49 1.87 -5.81 4.84
N GLY A 50 0.77 -5.05 4.80
CA GLY A 50 -0.01 -4.67 5.98
C GLY A 50 -1.21 -5.57 6.14
N GLY A 51 -2.29 -5.27 5.41
CA GLY A 51 -3.53 -6.02 5.54
C GLY A 51 -4.63 -5.50 4.63
N ILE A 52 -5.87 -5.78 5.01
CA ILE A 52 -7.05 -5.54 4.18
C ILE A 52 -7.86 -4.34 4.68
N SER A 53 -8.90 -4.00 3.92
CA SER A 53 -9.95 -3.06 4.32
C SER A 53 -11.27 -3.44 3.63
N ASP A 54 -12.34 -2.77 4.05
CA ASP A 54 -13.67 -2.81 3.41
C ASP A 54 -13.66 -2.36 1.93
N ARG A 55 -12.60 -1.65 1.50
CA ARG A 55 -12.42 -1.11 0.14
C ARG A 55 -11.64 -2.00 -0.81
N ILE A 56 -10.90 -3.02 -0.31
CA ILE A 56 -10.01 -3.80 -1.18
C ILE A 56 -10.79 -4.58 -2.25
N ASN A 57 -10.45 -4.30 -3.51
CA ASN A 57 -10.94 -5.03 -4.67
C ASN A 57 -9.77 -5.62 -5.49
N LEU A 58 -9.60 -6.95 -5.49
CA LEU A 58 -8.48 -7.61 -6.19
C LEU A 58 -8.49 -7.37 -7.71
N LYS A 59 -9.66 -7.26 -8.33
CA LYS A 59 -9.77 -6.95 -9.76
C LYS A 59 -9.23 -5.55 -10.05
N LYS A 60 -9.57 -4.58 -9.20
CA LYS A 60 -9.07 -3.22 -9.32
C LYS A 60 -7.57 -3.14 -9.01
N LEU A 61 -7.09 -3.84 -8.00
CA LEU A 61 -5.66 -3.93 -7.70
C LEU A 61 -4.84 -4.47 -8.88
N ASN A 62 -5.38 -5.45 -9.62
CA ASN A 62 -4.73 -6.00 -10.82
C ASN A 62 -4.69 -5.02 -12.00
N SER A 63 -5.58 -4.03 -12.05
CA SER A 63 -5.55 -2.98 -13.08
C SER A 63 -4.65 -1.79 -12.72
N ILE A 64 -4.11 -1.73 -11.49
CA ILE A 64 -3.27 -0.61 -11.06
C ILE A 64 -1.94 -0.64 -11.81
N THR A 65 -1.59 0.48 -12.44
CA THR A 65 -0.25 0.70 -12.99
C THR A 65 0.70 1.06 -11.84
N ARG A 66 1.28 0.03 -11.21
CA ARG A 66 2.02 0.11 -9.94
C ARG A 66 3.17 1.13 -9.91
N ASN A 67 3.89 1.30 -11.01
CA ASN A 67 5.01 2.25 -11.14
C ASN A 67 4.58 3.73 -11.16
N ARG A 68 3.28 4.04 -11.19
CA ARG A 68 2.79 5.43 -10.98
C ARG A 68 2.90 5.89 -9.52
N TYR A 69 3.04 4.96 -8.58
CA TYR A 69 3.09 5.21 -7.15
C TYR A 69 4.54 5.17 -6.66
N ILE A 70 5.29 6.25 -6.94
CA ILE A 70 6.70 6.42 -6.53
C ILE A 70 6.83 6.46 -5.00
N SER A 71 5.82 6.98 -4.31
CA SER A 71 5.67 6.91 -2.86
C SER A 71 4.23 6.52 -2.53
N ILE A 72 4.05 5.77 -1.46
CA ILE A 72 2.73 5.39 -0.92
C ILE A 72 2.22 6.44 0.07
N GLU A 73 3.10 7.29 0.59
CA GLU A 73 2.74 8.38 1.51
C GLU A 73 2.30 9.65 0.77
N VAL A 74 2.70 9.78 -0.49
CA VAL A 74 2.38 10.92 -1.34
C VAL A 74 1.43 10.44 -2.44
N PRO A 75 0.28 11.10 -2.65
CA PRO A 75 -0.62 10.74 -3.73
C PRO A 75 0.14 10.72 -5.06
N PRO A 76 -0.21 9.78 -5.97
CA PRO A 76 0.44 9.71 -7.26
C PRO A 76 0.37 11.09 -7.91
N PRO A 77 1.47 11.61 -8.48
CA PRO A 77 1.44 12.92 -9.10
C PRO A 77 0.51 12.85 -10.31
N SER A 78 -0.70 13.40 -10.18
CA SER A 78 -1.31 14.05 -11.32
C SER A 78 -0.31 15.13 -11.73
N ARG A 79 0.32 14.92 -12.90
CA ARG A 79 1.32 15.80 -13.52
C ARG A 79 1.07 17.27 -13.12
N GLN A 80 2.04 17.87 -12.42
CA GLN A 80 2.23 19.32 -12.16
C GLN A 80 0.94 20.15 -11.88
N GLY A 81 0.78 20.65 -10.65
CA GLY A 81 -0.02 21.87 -10.41
C GLY A 81 -1.24 21.79 -9.49
N GLY A 82 -1.18 21.05 -8.38
CA GLY A 82 -2.19 21.17 -7.31
C GLY A 82 -3.60 20.70 -7.66
N LYS A 83 -3.77 19.94 -8.75
CA LYS A 83 -5.05 19.37 -9.14
C LYS A 83 -5.48 18.28 -8.16
N LYS A 84 -6.68 18.40 -7.59
CA LYS A 84 -7.29 17.34 -6.77
C LYS A 84 -7.40 16.05 -7.58
N LEU A 85 -7.14 14.91 -6.95
CA LEU A 85 -7.39 13.59 -7.53
C LEU A 85 -8.87 13.46 -7.90
N THR A 86 -9.16 12.71 -8.96
CA THR A 86 -10.53 12.24 -9.17
C THR A 86 -10.93 11.28 -8.05
N GLU A 87 -12.23 11.06 -7.86
CA GLU A 87 -12.71 10.05 -6.88
C GLU A 87 -12.16 8.66 -7.19
N GLU A 88 -11.98 8.35 -8.48
CA GLU A 88 -11.42 7.08 -8.89
C GLU A 88 -9.94 6.94 -8.53
N GLU A 89 -9.14 7.98 -8.77
CA GLU A 89 -7.72 8.01 -8.43
C GLU A 89 -7.50 8.00 -6.90
N ASP A 90 -8.33 8.72 -6.17
CA ASP A 90 -8.31 8.72 -4.70
C ASP A 90 -8.69 7.33 -4.15
N ASN A 91 -9.70 6.67 -4.71
CA ASN A 91 -10.05 5.31 -4.33
C ASN A 91 -8.98 4.27 -4.72
N GLU A 92 -8.32 4.43 -5.86
CA GLU A 92 -7.17 3.59 -6.25
C GLU A 92 -6.01 3.78 -5.26
N TYR A 93 -5.66 5.03 -4.96
CA TYR A 93 -4.59 5.37 -4.03
C TYR A 93 -4.86 4.84 -2.62
N ARG A 94 -6.09 4.97 -2.11
CA ARG A 94 -6.47 4.42 -0.80
C ARG A 94 -6.35 2.91 -0.72
N GLN A 95 -6.71 2.17 -1.78
CA GLN A 95 -6.52 0.71 -1.80
C GLN A 95 -5.04 0.33 -1.75
N VAL A 96 -4.15 1.08 -2.41
CA VAL A 96 -2.71 0.88 -2.30
C VAL A 96 -2.25 1.14 -0.86
N GLN A 97 -2.69 2.23 -0.24
CA GLN A 97 -2.33 2.53 1.15
C GLN A 97 -2.82 1.45 2.13
N ASP A 98 -4.06 0.99 1.97
CA ASP A 98 -4.66 -0.05 2.81
C ASP A 98 -3.82 -1.35 2.77
N LEU A 99 -3.38 -1.79 1.58
CA LEU A 99 -2.53 -2.99 1.45
C LEU A 99 -1.21 -2.89 2.23
N PHE A 100 -0.63 -1.69 2.33
CA PHE A 100 0.66 -1.49 3.00
C PHE A 100 0.54 -1.12 4.47
N TRP A 101 -0.54 -0.49 4.90
CA TRP A 101 -0.61 0.16 6.22
C TRP A 101 -1.85 -0.16 7.04
N SER A 102 -2.77 -1.00 6.54
CA SER A 102 -3.85 -1.52 7.39
C SER A 102 -3.30 -2.50 8.42
N ASP A 103 -3.84 -2.45 9.63
CA ASP A 103 -3.46 -3.31 10.75
C ASP A 103 -4.73 -4.02 11.29
N PRO A 104 -4.67 -5.26 11.83
CA PRO A 104 -5.79 -5.86 12.55
C PRO A 104 -6.21 -5.00 13.75
N ASP A 105 -7.51 -4.89 14.06
CA ASP A 105 -7.93 -4.11 15.23
C ASP A 105 -7.48 -4.81 16.54
N PRO A 106 -6.65 -4.15 17.38
CA PRO A 106 -6.07 -4.77 18.56
C PRO A 106 -7.08 -5.02 19.68
N HIS A 107 -8.29 -4.46 19.57
CA HIS A 107 -9.36 -4.61 20.55
C HIS A 107 -10.51 -5.49 20.05
N GLY A 108 -10.33 -6.17 18.89
CA GLY A 108 -11.33 -7.08 18.34
C GLY A 108 -12.62 -6.39 17.88
N ARG A 109 -12.60 -5.07 17.69
CA ARG A 109 -13.79 -4.34 17.28
C ARG A 109 -14.07 -4.58 15.79
N LEU A 110 -15.33 -4.75 15.42
CA LEU A 110 -15.77 -5.05 14.04
C LEU A 110 -15.65 -3.85 13.09
N GLY A 111 -15.64 -4.11 11.79
CA GLY A 111 -15.59 -3.12 10.71
C GLY A 111 -14.20 -2.53 10.45
N CYS A 112 -14.14 -1.54 9.55
CA CYS A 112 -12.94 -0.75 9.29
C CYS A 112 -13.01 0.60 10.00
N ARG A 113 -11.94 0.98 10.70
CA ARG A 113 -11.79 2.28 11.38
C ARG A 113 -10.50 2.95 10.99
N LYS A 114 -10.44 4.27 11.07
CA LYS A 114 -9.22 5.03 10.83
C LYS A 114 -8.06 4.50 11.69
N ASN A 115 -6.92 4.23 11.05
CA ASN A 115 -5.71 3.84 11.76
C ASN A 115 -4.95 5.09 12.22
N ASP A 116 -5.29 5.57 13.42
CA ASP A 116 -4.68 6.77 13.99
C ASP A 116 -3.20 6.60 14.36
N ALA A 117 -2.70 5.36 14.46
CA ALA A 117 -1.28 5.08 14.68
C ALA A 117 -0.47 5.31 13.41
N ARG A 118 -0.98 4.87 12.25
CA ARG A 118 -0.32 5.05 10.94
C ARG A 118 -0.64 6.39 10.27
N LYS A 119 -1.71 7.06 10.71
CA LYS A 119 -2.26 8.30 10.09
C LYS A 119 -2.77 8.10 8.65
N MET A 120 -2.89 6.86 8.21
CA MET A 120 -3.43 6.43 6.91
C MET A 120 -3.94 5.00 7.05
N ALA A 121 -4.69 4.50 6.06
CA ALA A 121 -5.29 3.17 6.07
C ALA A 121 -6.23 2.92 7.27
N CYS A 122 -6.54 1.65 7.57
CA CYS A 122 -7.51 1.30 8.61
C CYS A 122 -7.06 0.22 9.59
N PHE A 123 -7.62 0.25 10.79
CA PHE A 123 -7.79 -0.95 11.61
C PHE A 123 -8.96 -1.77 11.06
N PHE A 124 -8.78 -3.07 10.85
CA PHE A 124 -9.82 -3.97 10.34
C PHE A 124 -10.20 -5.06 11.34
N GLY A 125 -11.51 -5.28 11.49
CA GLY A 125 -12.08 -6.33 12.33
C GLY A 125 -12.07 -7.72 11.70
N SER A 126 -12.43 -8.72 12.50
CA SER A 126 -12.55 -10.11 12.06
C SER A 126 -13.63 -10.30 10.99
N ASP A 127 -14.71 -9.53 11.05
CA ASP A 127 -15.79 -9.51 10.03
C ASP A 127 -15.29 -9.06 8.66
N ILE A 128 -14.37 -8.09 8.61
CA ILE A 128 -13.74 -7.66 7.35
C ILE A 128 -12.88 -8.78 6.78
N THR A 129 -12.17 -9.50 7.64
CA THR A 129 -11.37 -10.67 7.25
C THR A 129 -12.25 -11.78 6.71
N GLU A 130 -13.31 -12.15 7.42
CA GLU A 130 -14.26 -13.19 6.99
C GLU A 130 -14.91 -12.84 5.64
N GLN A 131 -15.38 -11.60 5.48
CA GLN A 131 -15.98 -11.13 4.23
C GLN A 131 -14.98 -11.17 3.07
N PHE A 132 -13.74 -10.78 3.31
CA PHE A 132 -12.68 -10.80 2.30
C PHE A 132 -12.37 -12.24 1.87
N LEU A 133 -12.15 -13.16 2.82
CA LEU A 133 -11.86 -14.56 2.54
C LEU A 133 -13.02 -15.20 1.77
N LYS A 134 -14.26 -14.99 2.20
CA LYS A 134 -15.45 -15.49 1.51
C LYS A 134 -15.60 -14.93 0.09
N ARG A 135 -15.35 -13.63 -0.10
CA ARG A 135 -15.47 -12.95 -1.41
C ARG A 135 -14.49 -13.50 -2.43
N TYR A 136 -13.28 -13.86 -2.01
CA TYR A 136 -12.21 -14.34 -2.89
C TYR A 136 -11.96 -15.84 -2.81
N ASN A 137 -12.78 -16.55 -2.03
CA ASN A 137 -12.72 -18.00 -1.84
C ASN A 137 -11.34 -18.45 -1.37
N LEU A 138 -10.80 -17.77 -0.37
CA LEU A 138 -9.51 -18.07 0.25
C LEU A 138 -9.69 -19.02 1.44
#